data_AF-A0A134B2D3-F1
#
_entry.id   AF-A0A134B2D3-F1
#
_cell.length_a   1.000
_cell.length_b   1.000
_cell.length_c   1.000
_cell.angle_alpha   90.00
_cell.angle_beta   90.00
_cell.angle_gamma   90.00
#
_symmetry.space_group_name_H-M   'P 1'
#
loop_
_entity.id
_entity.type
_entity.pdbx_description
1 polymer ?
#
loop_
_entity_poly.entity_id
_entity_poly.type
_entity_poly.pdbx_seq_one_letter_code
_entity_poly.pdbx_strand_id
1 'polypeptide(L)'
;MKKTFTPALLLGLLILGTSVTSCKKNDVDLTPYERQIAEGKKSLSDLQATHAKSLADLKAAQEKITKLEAEQKSLNERIVTLGEQVKAAQGKEQEAAAKLAEATAKLEAEKTAHELAIARAEKAEAANKELQARIAKLEEEKKLLEEGKQAEVDAHNATKTDLATVRKELEEAKKDLANLKEDLAKLRREKLEAEKKLEEVNKQLEIKQAELAKSQAALAALKLSLKEQAAAANDALKALERQTKIATEYAKGKTDDYNSKLAELNKVKAEIAKLQAQEKAKTSAEVEPLKKQQEELEAQLKTLLAPVEALKKEYQKAIATREGAAKSLGTAKSIQSENANRLAEQQKDAEAAAKQLEVQKKALEDAKASGDKHAIDQAQKALDAFRPLAEKTIAIGKEAKAEEAKNKKAVEDADKALRDARFAEAQAAAKAQEAEDKIRVEKSKLEKKIQDKIAEIKVLNAQLAEISNQRIALEAKAKQLDVVVTSAKQIKDAADQDLKDLEESIAKLKKIIAKLLELAK
;
A
#
# COMPACT_ATOMS: atom_id res chain seq x y z
N MET A 1 -1.44 69.81 2.58
CA MET A 1 -1.82 69.02 1.39
C MET A 1 -0.62 68.22 0.90
N LYS A 2 -0.59 66.91 1.19
CA LYS A 2 0.50 65.99 0.80
C LYS A 2 -0.11 64.70 0.26
N LYS A 3 0.17 64.47 -1.03
CA LYS A 3 0.61 63.24 -1.71
C LYS A 3 0.01 61.90 -1.25
N THR A 4 -0.72 61.27 -2.16
CA THR A 4 -1.00 59.83 -2.20
C THR A 4 0.14 59.10 -2.92
N PHE A 5 0.64 58.04 -2.28
CA PHE A 5 1.57 57.05 -2.82
C PHE A 5 0.94 55.69 -2.54
N THR A 6 0.75 54.87 -3.57
CA THR A 6 0.14 53.53 -3.48
C THR A 6 1.23 52.48 -3.32
N PRO A 7 1.25 51.63 -2.27
CA PRO A 7 2.15 50.50 -2.18
C PRO A 7 1.41 49.18 -2.51
N ALA A 8 1.90 48.44 -3.50
CA ALA A 8 1.53 47.05 -3.75
C ALA A 8 2.80 46.19 -3.60
N LEU A 9 3.13 45.87 -2.34
CA LEU A 9 4.22 44.98 -1.96
C LEU A 9 3.86 44.36 -0.60
N LEU A 10 2.89 43.45 -0.57
CA LEU A 10 2.58 42.56 0.58
C LEU A 10 1.37 41.66 0.27
N LEU A 11 1.59 40.53 -0.42
CA LEU A 11 0.70 39.37 -0.38
C LEU A 11 1.44 38.17 -0.98
N GLY A 12 1.77 37.20 -0.12
CA GLY A 12 2.55 36.00 -0.49
C GLY A 12 3.28 35.32 0.68
N LEU A 13 3.16 35.84 1.90
CA LEU A 13 3.38 35.11 3.16
C LEU A 13 2.00 34.83 3.78
N LEU A 14 1.82 33.62 4.32
CA LEU A 14 0.61 33.05 4.94
C LEU A 14 -0.48 32.52 3.98
N ILE A 15 -0.38 31.22 3.65
CA ILE A 15 -1.53 30.32 3.82
C ILE A 15 -1.09 29.17 4.72
N LEU A 16 -1.76 29.11 5.88
CA LEU A 16 -1.72 28.05 6.87
C LEU A 16 -2.11 26.71 6.25
N GLY A 17 -1.29 25.70 6.52
CA GLY A 17 -1.69 24.30 6.58
C GLY A 17 -1.27 23.73 7.93
N THR A 18 -1.91 24.15 9.02
CA THR A 18 -1.85 23.42 10.30
C THR A 18 -2.96 22.39 10.35
N SER A 19 -2.62 21.12 10.14
CA SER A 19 -3.17 20.03 10.93
C SER A 19 -2.04 19.13 11.39
N VAL A 20 -2.01 19.01 12.71
CA VAL A 20 -1.10 18.26 13.55
C VAL A 20 -1.27 16.77 13.28
N THR A 21 -0.17 16.08 12.99
CA THR A 21 0.24 14.95 13.85
C THR A 21 1.75 14.88 13.83
N SER A 22 2.32 15.07 15.02
CA SER A 22 3.64 14.59 15.42
C SER A 22 3.91 13.21 14.81
N CYS A 23 4.61 13.18 13.68
CA CYS A 23 5.28 11.96 13.26
C CYS A 23 6.56 11.92 14.10
N LYS A 24 6.45 11.21 15.23
CA LYS A 24 7.57 10.44 15.76
C LYS A 24 8.40 10.00 14.57
N LYS A 25 9.71 10.26 14.61
CA LYS A 25 10.67 9.50 13.82
C LYS A 25 10.31 8.03 14.06
N ASN A 26 9.59 7.44 13.12
CA ASN A 26 9.62 6.00 12.98
C ASN A 26 11.05 5.79 12.53
N ASP A 27 11.93 5.50 13.49
CA ASP A 27 13.04 4.61 13.28
C ASP A 27 12.41 3.28 12.81
N VAL A 28 11.94 3.28 11.55
CA VAL A 28 11.86 2.05 10.79
C VAL A 28 13.30 1.62 10.74
N ASP A 29 13.62 0.49 11.36
CA ASP A 29 14.90 -0.18 11.19
C ASP A 29 15.04 -0.54 9.71
N LEU A 30 15.35 0.48 8.91
CA LEU A 30 15.70 0.36 7.51
C LEU A 30 16.89 -0.58 7.51
N THR A 31 16.72 -1.69 6.82
CA THR A 31 17.79 -2.63 6.57
C THR A 31 18.99 -1.86 5.99
N PRO A 32 20.23 -2.35 6.17
CA PRO A 32 21.41 -1.68 5.62
C PRO A 32 21.28 -1.34 4.13
N TYR A 33 20.52 -2.14 3.39
CA TYR A 33 20.14 -1.93 2.00
C TYR A 33 19.24 -0.69 1.79
N GLU A 34 18.14 -0.58 2.53
CA GLU A 34 17.19 0.53 2.39
C GLU A 34 17.83 1.87 2.80
N ARG A 35 18.75 1.87 3.77
CA ARG A 35 19.54 3.08 4.11
C ARG A 35 20.44 3.53 2.96
N GLN A 36 21.15 2.60 2.32
CA GLN A 36 22.01 2.92 1.18
C GLN A 36 21.22 3.52 0.01
N ILE A 37 20.01 3.01 -0.26
CA ILE A 37 19.13 3.56 -1.30
C ILE A 37 18.66 4.96 -0.94
N ALA A 38 18.22 5.18 0.31
CA ALA A 38 17.73 6.48 0.75
C ALA A 38 18.83 7.57 0.69
N GLU A 39 20.05 7.23 1.08
CA GLU A 39 21.22 8.13 0.97
C GLU A 39 21.53 8.46 -0.49
N GLY A 40 21.52 7.47 -1.39
CA GLY A 40 21.73 7.67 -2.83
C GLY A 40 20.67 8.57 -3.46
N LYS A 41 19.38 8.37 -3.12
CA LYS A 41 18.26 9.22 -3.57
C LYS A 41 18.42 10.67 -3.10
N LYS A 42 18.89 10.89 -1.87
CA LYS A 42 19.13 12.24 -1.34
C LYS A 42 20.28 12.94 -2.07
N SER A 43 21.41 12.27 -2.25
CA SER A 43 22.55 12.81 -2.99
C SER A 43 22.19 13.20 -4.43
N LEU A 44 21.31 12.45 -5.09
CA LEU A 44 20.79 12.77 -6.41
C LEU A 44 20.03 14.12 -6.42
N SER A 45 19.13 14.33 -5.45
CA SER A 45 18.30 15.53 -5.36
C SER A 45 19.16 16.79 -5.19
N ASP A 46 20.17 16.73 -4.33
CA ASP A 46 21.07 17.86 -4.07
C ASP A 46 21.89 18.24 -5.32
N LEU A 47 22.31 17.23 -6.10
CA LEU A 47 23.00 17.41 -7.38
C LEU A 47 22.11 18.06 -8.44
N GLN A 48 20.83 17.69 -8.51
CA GLN A 48 19.85 18.27 -9.43
C GLN A 48 19.60 19.77 -9.15
N ALA A 49 19.47 20.14 -7.87
CA ALA A 49 19.27 21.53 -7.47
C ALA A 49 20.48 22.40 -7.84
N THR A 50 21.69 21.89 -7.62
CA THR A 50 22.95 22.59 -7.94
C THR A 50 23.08 22.81 -9.45
N HIS A 51 22.76 21.80 -10.26
CA HIS A 51 22.80 21.88 -11.72
C HIS A 51 21.84 22.95 -12.29
N ALA A 52 20.62 23.04 -11.76
CA ALA A 52 19.64 24.03 -12.24
C ALA A 52 20.14 25.47 -12.08
N LYS A 53 20.84 25.75 -10.97
CA LYS A 53 21.43 27.07 -10.70
C LYS A 53 22.58 27.40 -11.64
N SER A 54 23.54 26.49 -11.80
CA SER A 54 24.72 26.71 -12.67
C SER A 54 24.34 26.94 -14.14
N LEU A 55 23.23 26.36 -14.60
CA LEU A 55 22.72 26.54 -15.96
C LEU A 55 22.20 27.97 -16.20
N ALA A 56 21.52 28.56 -15.22
CA ALA A 56 21.07 29.95 -15.28
C ALA A 56 22.26 30.92 -15.31
N ASP A 57 23.27 30.66 -14.46
CA ASP A 57 24.46 31.50 -14.35
C ASP A 57 25.32 31.46 -15.63
N LEU A 58 25.45 30.30 -16.30
CA LEU A 58 26.16 30.19 -17.58
C LEU A 58 25.52 31.05 -18.67
N LYS A 59 24.19 30.96 -18.84
CA LYS A 59 23.47 31.72 -19.87
C LYS A 59 23.64 33.23 -19.66
N ALA A 60 23.49 33.69 -18.43
CA ALA A 60 23.67 35.10 -18.10
C ALA A 60 25.11 35.59 -18.36
N ALA A 61 26.12 34.76 -18.09
CA ALA A 61 27.52 35.10 -18.37
C ALA A 61 27.80 35.18 -19.89
N GLN A 62 27.25 34.27 -20.68
CA GLN A 62 27.40 34.25 -22.14
C GLN A 62 26.79 35.49 -22.80
N GLU A 63 25.57 35.86 -22.41
CA GLU A 63 24.90 37.07 -22.91
C GLU A 63 25.71 38.34 -22.60
N LYS A 64 26.29 38.42 -21.40
CA LYS A 64 27.12 39.56 -20.99
C LYS A 64 28.39 39.70 -21.82
N ILE A 65 29.05 38.59 -22.16
CA ILE A 65 30.26 38.60 -23.02
C ILE A 65 29.89 39.05 -24.43
N THR A 66 28.84 38.49 -25.04
CA THR A 66 28.41 38.91 -26.39
C THR A 66 28.10 40.40 -26.48
N LYS A 67 27.51 40.98 -25.42
CA LYS A 67 27.23 42.42 -25.36
C LYS A 67 28.52 43.25 -25.26
N LEU A 68 29.46 42.85 -24.41
CA LEU A 68 30.74 43.54 -24.24
C LEU A 68 31.62 43.47 -25.50
N GLU A 69 31.60 42.36 -26.23
CA GLU A 69 32.31 42.22 -27.51
C GLU A 69 31.75 43.16 -28.58
N ALA A 70 30.41 43.29 -28.66
CA ALA A 70 29.76 44.24 -29.55
C ALA A 70 30.09 45.69 -29.19
N GLU A 71 30.08 46.03 -27.89
CA GLU A 71 30.46 47.36 -27.38
C GLU A 71 31.94 47.68 -27.70
N GLN A 72 32.86 46.74 -27.51
CA GLN A 72 34.27 46.92 -27.88
C GLN A 72 34.46 47.18 -29.37
N LYS A 73 33.78 46.41 -30.23
CA LYS A 73 33.87 46.59 -31.68
C LYS A 73 33.41 47.98 -32.10
N SER A 74 32.28 48.43 -31.55
CA SER A 74 31.74 49.76 -31.78
C SER A 74 32.68 50.87 -31.28
N LEU A 75 33.28 50.72 -30.09
CA LEU A 75 34.27 51.68 -29.57
C LEU A 75 35.53 51.73 -30.42
N ASN A 76 36.05 50.59 -30.88
CA ASN A 76 37.21 50.53 -31.79
C ASN A 76 36.94 51.24 -33.12
N GLU A 77 35.77 51.02 -33.73
CA GLU A 77 35.36 51.74 -34.95
C GLU A 77 35.32 53.26 -34.72
N ARG A 78 34.84 53.69 -33.54
CA ARG A 78 34.78 55.11 -33.16
C ARG A 78 36.16 55.72 -32.89
N ILE A 79 37.10 54.96 -32.32
CA ILE A 79 38.51 55.38 -32.15
C ILE A 79 39.17 55.58 -33.51
N VAL A 80 38.97 54.67 -34.46
CA VAL A 80 39.51 54.82 -35.83
C VAL A 80 38.98 56.10 -36.45
N THR A 81 37.66 56.33 -36.39
CA THR A 81 37.03 57.52 -36.96
C THR A 81 37.52 58.81 -36.31
N LEU A 82 37.61 58.87 -34.97
CA LEU A 82 38.12 60.04 -34.26
C LEU A 82 39.62 60.24 -34.50
N GLY A 83 40.41 59.16 -34.58
CA GLY A 83 41.83 59.22 -34.92
C GLY A 83 42.08 59.76 -36.32
N GLU A 84 41.25 59.40 -37.30
CA GLU A 84 41.25 59.99 -38.64
C GLU A 84 40.88 61.47 -38.61
N GLN A 85 39.87 61.86 -37.83
CA GLN A 85 39.49 63.27 -37.63
C GLN A 85 40.62 64.09 -37.01
N VAL A 86 41.32 63.56 -36.00
CA VAL A 86 42.47 64.22 -35.36
C VAL A 86 43.63 64.37 -36.36
N LYS A 87 43.95 63.34 -37.15
CA LYS A 87 44.98 63.42 -38.19
C LYS A 87 44.61 64.44 -39.28
N ALA A 88 43.36 64.45 -39.72
CA ALA A 88 42.88 65.41 -40.70
C ALA A 88 42.91 66.86 -40.17
N ALA A 89 42.52 67.06 -38.90
CA ALA A 89 42.58 68.35 -38.23
C ALA A 89 44.03 68.83 -38.03
N GLN A 90 44.96 67.94 -37.67
CA GLN A 90 46.39 68.25 -37.59
C GLN A 90 46.98 68.65 -38.95
N GLY A 91 46.64 67.93 -40.02
CA GLY A 91 47.06 68.29 -41.37
C GLY A 91 46.54 69.68 -41.79
N LYS A 92 45.26 69.96 -41.51
CA LYS A 92 44.67 71.28 -41.78
C LYS A 92 45.26 72.39 -40.90
N GLU A 93 45.55 72.12 -39.64
CA GLU A 93 46.21 73.08 -38.74
C GLU A 93 47.64 73.38 -39.21
N GLN A 94 48.42 72.39 -39.63
CA GLN A 94 49.75 72.59 -40.20
C GLN A 94 49.71 73.39 -41.50
N GLU A 95 48.75 73.08 -42.39
CA GLU A 95 48.57 73.82 -43.64
C GLU A 95 48.14 75.27 -43.39
N ALA A 96 47.20 75.50 -42.46
CA ALA A 96 46.77 76.84 -42.07
C ALA A 96 47.88 77.63 -41.34
N ALA A 97 48.69 76.96 -40.50
CA ALA A 97 49.84 77.58 -39.84
C ALA A 97 50.95 77.94 -40.84
N ALA A 98 51.19 77.11 -41.85
CA ALA A 98 52.10 77.42 -42.94
C ALA A 98 51.61 78.60 -43.78
N LYS A 99 50.32 78.61 -44.16
CA LYS A 99 49.70 79.74 -44.87
C LYS A 99 49.70 81.03 -44.05
N LEU A 100 49.48 80.95 -42.73
CA LEU A 100 49.58 82.10 -41.83
C LEU A 100 51.01 82.63 -41.73
N ALA A 101 52.01 81.75 -41.63
CA ALA A 101 53.42 82.13 -41.64
C ALA A 101 53.81 82.81 -42.95
N GLU A 102 53.35 82.26 -44.09
CA GLU A 102 53.57 82.85 -45.42
C GLU A 102 52.87 84.22 -45.56
N ALA A 103 51.60 84.33 -45.15
CA ALA A 103 50.85 85.59 -45.17
C ALA A 103 51.45 86.64 -44.24
N THR A 104 51.98 86.23 -43.09
CA THR A 104 52.69 87.13 -42.14
C THR A 104 54.00 87.62 -42.75
N ALA A 105 54.77 86.75 -43.41
CA ALA A 105 55.98 87.14 -44.12
C ALA A 105 55.69 88.10 -45.29
N LYS A 106 54.62 87.85 -46.06
CA LYS A 106 54.15 88.75 -47.12
C LYS A 106 53.74 90.11 -46.58
N LEU A 107 52.97 90.17 -45.49
CA LEU A 107 52.55 91.42 -44.86
C LEU A 107 53.75 92.24 -44.34
N GLU A 108 54.76 91.61 -43.74
CA GLU A 108 55.97 92.30 -43.29
C GLU A 108 56.84 92.79 -44.46
N ALA A 109 56.91 92.03 -45.55
CA ALA A 109 57.54 92.48 -46.80
C ALA A 109 56.80 93.67 -47.43
N GLU A 110 55.47 93.70 -47.36
CA GLU A 110 54.66 94.78 -47.90
C GLU A 110 54.72 96.05 -47.04
N LYS A 111 54.75 95.92 -45.71
CA LYS A 111 55.02 97.03 -44.78
C LYS A 111 56.38 97.67 -45.03
N THR A 112 57.43 96.85 -45.14
CA THR A 112 58.79 97.34 -45.42
C THR A 112 58.87 98.01 -46.79
N ALA A 113 58.16 97.50 -47.80
CA ALA A 113 58.01 98.18 -49.09
C ALA A 113 57.27 99.54 -48.96
N HIS A 114 56.24 99.61 -48.12
CA HIS A 114 55.48 100.84 -47.85
C HIS A 114 56.33 101.90 -47.13
N GLU A 115 57.12 101.50 -46.13
CA GLU A 115 58.06 102.38 -45.42
C GLU A 115 59.15 102.92 -46.37
N LEU A 116 59.68 102.08 -47.26
CA LEU A 116 60.63 102.50 -48.30
C LEU A 116 60.02 103.48 -49.31
N ALA A 117 58.74 103.29 -49.67
CA ALA A 117 58.02 104.21 -50.55
C ALA A 117 57.79 105.59 -49.90
N ILE A 118 57.46 105.62 -48.61
CA ILE A 118 57.31 106.87 -47.82
C ILE A 118 58.65 107.59 -47.73
N ALA A 119 59.73 106.91 -47.36
CA ALA A 119 61.06 107.51 -47.27
C ALA A 119 61.56 108.07 -48.61
N ARG A 120 61.23 107.41 -49.75
CA ARG A 120 61.52 107.94 -51.09
C ARG A 120 60.71 109.19 -51.42
N ALA A 121 59.44 109.25 -51.03
CA ALA A 121 58.60 110.42 -51.22
C ALA A 121 59.11 111.61 -50.38
N GLU A 122 59.48 111.39 -49.12
CA GLU A 122 60.07 112.42 -48.24
C GLU A 122 61.41 112.94 -48.77
N LYS A 123 62.27 112.06 -49.30
CA LYS A 123 63.55 112.45 -49.91
C LYS A 123 63.36 113.26 -51.20
N ALA A 124 62.35 112.94 -52.01
CA ALA A 124 61.99 113.71 -53.19
C ALA A 124 61.45 115.12 -52.82
N GLU A 125 60.68 115.22 -51.73
CA GLU A 125 60.19 116.51 -51.22
C GLU A 125 61.35 117.39 -50.70
N ALA A 126 62.32 116.81 -49.99
CA ALA A 126 63.52 117.51 -49.52
C ALA A 126 64.39 118.02 -50.69
N ALA A 127 64.60 117.19 -51.73
CA ALA A 127 65.34 117.58 -52.93
C ALA A 127 64.66 118.72 -53.70
N ASN A 128 63.32 118.76 -53.71
CA ASN A 128 62.57 119.88 -54.31
C ASN A 128 62.72 121.19 -53.53
N LYS A 129 62.75 121.15 -52.19
CA LYS A 129 63.02 122.36 -51.38
C LYS A 129 64.44 122.88 -51.58
N GLU A 130 65.42 122.00 -51.76
CA GLU A 130 66.81 122.38 -52.05
C GLU A 130 66.96 122.99 -53.46
N LEU A 131 66.25 122.46 -54.45
CA LEU A 131 66.17 123.04 -55.79
C LEU A 131 65.50 124.43 -55.76
N GLN A 132 64.42 124.62 -55.00
CA GLN A 132 63.81 125.94 -54.79
C GLN A 132 64.78 126.95 -54.15
N ALA A 133 65.58 126.51 -53.18
CA ALA A 133 66.61 127.36 -52.55
C ALA A 133 67.76 127.72 -53.50
N ARG A 134 68.15 126.82 -54.42
CA ARG A 134 69.13 127.09 -55.49
C ARG A 134 68.58 128.03 -56.55
N ILE A 135 67.31 127.93 -56.90
CA ILE A 135 66.63 128.84 -57.83
C ILE A 135 66.64 130.27 -57.28
N ALA A 136 66.31 130.46 -55.99
CA ALA A 136 66.33 131.78 -55.35
C ALA A 136 67.73 132.44 -55.33
N LYS A 137 68.80 131.64 -55.20
CA LYS A 137 70.20 132.12 -55.21
C LYS A 137 70.68 132.53 -56.60
N LEU A 138 70.21 131.83 -57.63
CA LEU A 138 70.53 132.10 -59.04
C LEU A 138 69.72 133.28 -59.60
N GLU A 139 68.55 133.61 -59.03
CA GLU A 139 67.75 134.78 -59.40
C GLU A 139 68.40 136.12 -58.98
N GLU A 140 69.24 136.13 -57.95
CA GLU A 140 69.99 137.32 -57.50
C GLU A 140 71.19 137.63 -58.43
N GLU A 141 71.79 136.60 -59.03
CA GLU A 141 72.91 136.69 -59.99
C GLU A 141 72.45 137.00 -61.43
N LYS A 142 71.15 136.80 -61.73
CA LYS A 142 70.55 136.95 -63.07
C LYS A 142 69.92 138.33 -63.35
N LYS A 143 70.14 139.33 -62.47
CA LYS A 143 69.72 140.73 -62.69
C LYS A 143 70.73 141.54 -63.54
N LEU A 144 71.77 140.88 -64.09
CA LEU A 144 72.86 141.50 -64.85
C LEU A 144 73.10 140.92 -66.27
N LEU A 145 72.22 140.09 -66.83
CA LEU A 145 72.28 139.75 -68.26
C LEU A 145 70.92 139.26 -68.79
N GLU A 146 70.40 140.00 -69.74
CA GLU A 146 69.12 139.87 -70.44
C GLU A 146 68.96 138.59 -71.29
N GLU A 147 67.69 138.17 -71.35
CA GLU A 147 66.97 137.57 -72.50
C GLU A 147 67.31 136.16 -73.04
N GLY A 148 66.29 135.27 -73.01
CA GLY A 148 66.21 134.08 -73.89
C GLY A 148 65.57 132.79 -73.31
N LYS A 149 64.26 132.80 -73.02
CA LYS A 149 63.29 131.71 -72.70
C LYS A 149 63.34 130.48 -73.67
N GLN A 150 62.77 129.28 -73.46
CA GLN A 150 62.02 128.47 -72.44
C GLN A 150 61.63 127.16 -73.21
N ALA A 151 61.66 125.92 -72.68
CA ALA A 151 60.53 125.16 -72.07
C ALA A 151 60.95 123.65 -72.00
N GLU A 152 60.92 122.94 -70.85
CA GLU A 152 59.78 122.25 -70.16
C GLU A 152 59.20 121.02 -70.89
N VAL A 153 58.66 119.95 -70.30
CA VAL A 153 58.64 119.24 -68.99
C VAL A 153 57.70 118.04 -69.25
N ASP A 154 57.95 116.86 -68.68
CA ASP A 154 56.91 115.85 -68.42
C ASP A 154 57.39 114.84 -67.35
N ALA A 155 56.84 114.92 -66.12
CA ALA A 155 56.74 113.83 -65.12
C ALA A 155 56.05 114.29 -63.81
N HIS A 156 54.71 114.27 -63.72
CA HIS A 156 54.01 114.46 -62.43
C HIS A 156 52.66 113.72 -62.27
N ASN A 157 52.44 112.54 -62.88
CA ASN A 157 51.16 111.82 -62.71
C ASN A 157 51.23 110.29 -62.48
N ALA A 158 52.39 109.72 -62.13
CA ALA A 158 52.50 108.27 -61.86
C ALA A 158 52.35 107.87 -60.38
N THR A 159 52.60 108.78 -59.41
CA THR A 159 52.78 108.38 -58.00
C THR A 159 51.50 108.28 -57.16
N LYS A 160 50.35 108.78 -57.64
CA LYS A 160 49.11 108.83 -56.85
C LYS A 160 48.22 107.60 -57.06
N THR A 161 48.31 106.96 -58.23
CA THR A 161 47.49 105.80 -58.61
C THR A 161 48.03 104.52 -57.98
N ASP A 162 49.36 104.34 -57.95
CA ASP A 162 50.01 103.17 -57.35
C ASP A 162 49.78 103.09 -55.83
N LEU A 163 49.71 104.23 -55.15
CA LEU A 163 49.51 104.32 -53.70
C LEU A 163 48.08 103.93 -53.28
N ALA A 164 47.09 104.15 -54.14
CA ALA A 164 45.69 103.78 -53.87
C ALA A 164 45.46 102.27 -54.04
N THR A 165 46.09 101.66 -55.04
CA THR A 165 46.01 100.21 -55.30
C THR A 165 46.68 99.41 -54.17
N VAL A 166 47.89 99.80 -53.76
CA VAL A 166 48.62 99.16 -52.65
C VAL A 166 47.86 99.26 -51.32
N ARG A 167 47.16 100.37 -51.06
CA ARG A 167 46.32 100.49 -49.84
C ARG A 167 45.13 99.54 -49.83
N LYS A 168 44.54 99.26 -50.99
CA LYS A 168 43.41 98.34 -51.10
C LYS A 168 43.87 96.89 -50.94
N GLU A 169 44.98 96.52 -51.56
CA GLU A 169 45.63 95.21 -51.40
C GLU A 169 46.05 94.97 -49.95
N LEU A 170 46.60 95.98 -49.26
CA LEU A 170 46.94 95.90 -47.84
C LEU A 170 45.72 95.70 -46.93
N GLU A 171 44.58 96.36 -47.21
CA GLU A 171 43.35 96.18 -46.43
C GLU A 171 42.67 94.81 -46.69
N GLU A 172 42.70 94.32 -47.94
CA GLU A 172 42.25 92.96 -48.27
C GLU A 172 43.16 91.91 -47.60
N ALA A 173 44.48 92.09 -47.63
CA ALA A 173 45.44 91.23 -46.95
C ALA A 173 45.25 91.22 -45.42
N LYS A 174 44.92 92.37 -44.80
CA LYS A 174 44.58 92.43 -43.37
C LYS A 174 43.30 91.68 -43.04
N LYS A 175 42.28 91.78 -43.90
CA LYS A 175 41.00 91.07 -43.72
C LYS A 175 41.18 89.56 -43.85
N ASP A 176 41.94 89.11 -44.83
CA ASP A 176 42.28 87.70 -45.02
C ASP A 176 43.13 87.16 -43.85
N LEU A 177 44.08 87.95 -43.35
CA LEU A 177 44.87 87.60 -42.17
C LEU A 177 44.02 87.54 -40.88
N ALA A 178 42.99 88.39 -40.75
CA ALA A 178 42.04 88.31 -39.64
C ALA A 178 41.16 87.05 -39.71
N ASN A 179 40.63 86.72 -40.89
CA ASN A 179 39.84 85.51 -41.13
C ASN A 179 40.67 84.24 -40.87
N LEU A 180 41.91 84.18 -41.36
CA LEU A 180 42.82 83.04 -41.12
C LEU A 180 43.15 82.85 -39.63
N LYS A 181 43.26 83.94 -38.86
CA LYS A 181 43.46 83.86 -37.41
C LYS A 181 42.23 83.27 -36.70
N GLU A 182 41.04 83.64 -37.14
CA GLU A 182 39.79 83.11 -36.60
C GLU A 182 39.60 81.63 -36.95
N ASP A 183 39.84 81.25 -38.21
CA ASP A 183 39.79 79.85 -38.67
C ASP A 183 40.81 78.97 -37.93
N LEU A 184 42.03 79.48 -37.72
CA LEU A 184 43.08 78.78 -36.98
C LEU A 184 42.74 78.65 -35.49
N ALA A 185 42.08 79.65 -34.89
CA ALA A 185 41.58 79.56 -33.52
C ALA A 185 40.42 78.56 -33.39
N LYS A 186 39.54 78.48 -34.39
CA LYS A 186 38.44 77.50 -34.45
C LYS A 186 38.96 76.08 -34.62
N LEU A 187 39.89 75.85 -35.55
CA LEU A 187 40.55 74.56 -35.76
C LEU A 187 41.29 74.08 -34.49
N ARG A 188 41.96 74.97 -33.76
CA ARG A 188 42.60 74.63 -32.49
C ARG A 188 41.60 74.20 -31.42
N ARG A 189 40.42 74.82 -31.35
CA ARG A 189 39.35 74.38 -30.43
C ARG A 189 38.78 73.02 -30.84
N GLU A 190 38.50 72.82 -32.12
CA GLU A 190 37.98 71.55 -32.66
C GLU A 190 38.96 70.40 -32.43
N LYS A 191 40.27 70.63 -32.64
CA LYS A 191 41.33 69.67 -32.34
C LYS A 191 41.40 69.33 -30.85
N LEU A 192 41.42 70.33 -29.97
CA LEU A 192 41.47 70.10 -28.52
C LEU A 192 40.23 69.32 -28.02
N GLU A 193 39.06 69.61 -28.60
CA GLU A 193 37.83 68.90 -28.27
C GLU A 193 37.84 67.46 -28.81
N ALA A 194 38.37 67.23 -30.01
CA ALA A 194 38.57 65.90 -30.57
C ALA A 194 39.59 65.09 -29.76
N GLU A 195 40.69 65.70 -29.29
CA GLU A 195 41.69 65.06 -28.41
C GLU A 195 41.08 64.67 -27.06
N LYS A 196 40.28 65.55 -26.44
CA LYS A 196 39.55 65.22 -25.20
C LYS A 196 38.55 64.08 -25.41
N LYS A 197 37.81 64.09 -26.52
CA LYS A 197 36.88 62.99 -26.88
C LYS A 197 37.64 61.68 -27.14
N LEU A 198 38.80 61.75 -27.78
CA LEU A 198 39.66 60.59 -28.02
C LEU A 198 40.17 59.99 -26.70
N GLU A 199 40.64 60.82 -25.77
CA GLU A 199 41.12 60.38 -24.46
C GLU A 199 40.00 59.75 -23.62
N GLU A 200 38.80 60.34 -23.64
CA GLU A 200 37.61 59.78 -22.97
C GLU A 200 37.20 58.43 -23.58
N VAL A 201 37.16 58.31 -24.91
CA VAL A 201 36.85 57.05 -25.58
C VAL A 201 37.93 55.98 -25.31
N ASN A 202 39.21 56.36 -25.20
CA ASN A 202 40.28 55.45 -24.81
C ASN A 202 40.11 54.95 -23.36
N LYS A 203 39.77 55.83 -22.41
CA LYS A 203 39.45 55.42 -21.03
C LYS A 203 38.26 54.47 -20.97
N GLN A 204 37.22 54.75 -21.75
CA GLN A 204 36.07 53.85 -21.87
C GLN A 204 36.45 52.49 -22.49
N LEU A 205 37.33 52.47 -23.49
CA LEU A 205 37.85 51.24 -24.07
C LEU A 205 38.65 50.42 -23.05
N GLU A 206 39.55 51.05 -22.28
CA GLU A 206 40.32 50.37 -21.22
C GLU A 206 39.41 49.76 -20.15
N ILE A 207 38.39 50.50 -19.69
CA ILE A 207 37.39 49.99 -18.75
C ILE A 207 36.65 48.78 -19.35
N LYS A 208 36.22 48.88 -20.61
CA LYS A 208 35.51 47.78 -21.29
C LYS A 208 36.39 46.56 -21.54
N GLN A 209 37.68 46.75 -21.82
CA GLN A 209 38.67 45.67 -21.89
C GLN A 209 38.84 44.97 -20.54
N ALA A 210 38.91 45.73 -19.45
CA ALA A 210 38.95 45.15 -18.10
C ALA A 210 37.65 44.41 -17.73
N GLU A 211 36.47 44.94 -18.09
CA GLU A 211 35.18 44.28 -17.91
C GLU A 211 35.06 42.97 -18.72
N LEU A 212 35.57 42.98 -19.96
CA LEU A 212 35.62 41.80 -20.82
C LEU A 212 36.54 40.73 -20.23
N ALA A 213 37.76 41.11 -19.83
CA ALA A 213 38.72 40.18 -19.21
C ALA A 213 38.16 39.56 -17.91
N LYS A 214 37.49 40.37 -17.07
CA LYS A 214 36.81 39.87 -15.86
C LYS A 214 35.66 38.92 -16.19
N SER A 215 34.89 39.21 -17.23
CA SER A 215 33.78 38.34 -17.66
C SER A 215 34.28 37.04 -18.28
N GLN A 216 35.38 37.07 -19.05
CA GLN A 216 36.05 35.87 -19.57
C GLN A 216 36.63 35.01 -18.45
N ALA A 217 37.25 35.61 -17.42
CA ALA A 217 37.72 34.89 -16.24
C ALA A 217 36.55 34.23 -15.46
N ALA A 218 35.43 34.94 -15.32
CA ALA A 218 34.22 34.38 -14.71
C ALA A 218 33.64 33.20 -15.51
N LEU A 219 33.60 33.30 -16.85
CA LEU A 219 33.18 32.20 -17.72
C LEU A 219 34.12 30.99 -17.60
N ALA A 220 35.43 31.20 -17.55
CA ALA A 220 36.42 30.14 -17.37
C ALA A 220 36.24 29.42 -16.02
N ALA A 221 36.01 30.17 -14.93
CA ALA A 221 35.71 29.61 -13.62
C ALA A 221 34.39 28.80 -13.62
N LEU A 222 33.37 29.28 -14.33
CA LEU A 222 32.08 28.59 -14.44
C LEU A 222 32.20 27.30 -15.26
N LYS A 223 32.99 27.29 -16.35
CA LYS A 223 33.33 26.08 -17.10
C LYS A 223 34.09 25.06 -16.25
N LEU A 224 35.02 25.51 -15.39
CA LEU A 224 35.72 24.63 -14.45
C LEU A 224 34.73 24.00 -13.44
N SER A 225 33.86 24.81 -12.85
CA SER A 225 32.84 24.33 -11.90
C SER A 225 31.88 23.33 -12.54
N LEU A 226 31.46 23.55 -13.80
CA LEU A 226 30.63 22.58 -14.54
C LEU A 226 31.36 21.24 -14.77
N LYS A 227 32.68 21.25 -15.02
CA LYS A 227 33.48 20.02 -15.14
C LYS A 227 33.59 19.28 -13.81
N GLU A 228 33.78 20.00 -12.71
CA GLU A 228 33.80 19.41 -11.36
C GLU A 228 32.44 18.80 -11.00
N GLN A 229 31.33 19.50 -11.32
CA GLN A 229 29.98 18.96 -11.14
C GLN A 229 29.75 17.71 -12.02
N ALA A 230 30.25 17.70 -13.25
CA ALA A 230 30.17 16.52 -14.12
C ALA A 230 30.95 15.33 -13.54
N ALA A 231 32.13 15.57 -12.96
CA ALA A 231 32.92 14.53 -12.28
C ALA A 231 32.17 13.98 -11.06
N ALA A 232 31.65 14.86 -10.19
CA ALA A 232 30.86 14.47 -9.02
C ALA A 232 29.59 13.69 -9.41
N ALA A 233 28.88 14.12 -10.45
CA ALA A 233 27.73 13.40 -10.99
C ALA A 233 28.11 12.01 -11.53
N ASN A 234 29.28 11.88 -12.14
CA ASN A 234 29.78 10.61 -12.67
C ASN A 234 30.18 9.63 -11.54
N ASP A 235 30.74 10.13 -10.44
CA ASP A 235 31.01 9.31 -9.26
C ASP A 235 29.72 8.88 -8.55
N ALA A 236 28.72 9.76 -8.47
CA ALA A 236 27.38 9.41 -8.02
C ALA A 236 26.72 8.35 -8.92
N LEU A 237 26.92 8.45 -10.24
CA LEU A 237 26.44 7.45 -11.20
C LEU A 237 27.08 6.07 -10.93
N LYS A 238 28.40 6.00 -10.74
CA LYS A 238 29.10 4.75 -10.40
C LYS A 238 28.61 4.16 -9.07
N ALA A 239 28.33 5.01 -8.08
CA ALA A 239 27.79 4.58 -6.80
C ALA A 239 26.39 3.96 -6.98
N LEU A 240 25.51 4.60 -7.75
CA LEU A 240 24.18 4.07 -8.06
C LEU A 240 24.23 2.79 -8.91
N GLU A 241 25.16 2.68 -9.86
CA GLU A 241 25.36 1.45 -10.65
C GLU A 241 25.78 0.28 -9.75
N ARG A 242 26.64 0.52 -8.74
CA ARG A 242 26.97 -0.49 -7.72
C ARG A 242 25.75 -0.86 -6.88
N GLN A 243 24.98 0.12 -6.42
CA GLN A 243 23.74 -0.12 -5.67
C GLN A 243 22.72 -0.92 -6.48
N THR A 244 22.58 -0.61 -7.77
CA THR A 244 21.67 -1.32 -8.69
C THR A 244 22.07 -2.77 -8.85
N LYS A 245 23.38 -3.08 -8.91
CA LYS A 245 23.86 -4.46 -8.94
C LYS A 245 23.47 -5.23 -7.67
N ILE A 246 23.67 -4.62 -6.50
CA ILE A 246 23.28 -5.20 -5.20
C ILE A 246 21.76 -5.38 -5.13
N ALA A 247 20.99 -4.38 -5.55
CA ALA A 247 19.53 -4.42 -5.64
C ALA A 247 19.04 -5.54 -6.55
N THR A 248 19.72 -5.76 -7.68
CA THR A 248 19.40 -6.85 -8.62
C THR A 248 19.58 -8.22 -7.97
N GLU A 249 20.71 -8.43 -7.29
CA GLU A 249 20.98 -9.69 -6.56
C GLU A 249 20.00 -9.90 -5.42
N TYR A 250 19.65 -8.83 -4.69
CA TYR A 250 18.65 -8.86 -3.62
C TYR A 250 17.26 -9.22 -4.15
N ALA A 251 16.76 -8.52 -5.19
CA ALA A 251 15.46 -8.77 -5.81
C ALA A 251 15.38 -10.20 -6.38
N LYS A 252 16.45 -10.69 -7.00
CA LYS A 252 16.56 -12.08 -7.44
C LYS A 252 16.44 -13.06 -6.27
N GLY A 253 17.20 -12.84 -5.19
CA GLY A 253 17.12 -13.67 -3.99
C GLY A 253 15.72 -13.70 -3.35
N LYS A 254 15.01 -12.57 -3.35
CA LYS A 254 13.61 -12.51 -2.89
C LYS A 254 12.63 -13.20 -3.82
N THR A 255 12.87 -13.13 -5.13
CA THR A 255 12.10 -13.88 -6.13
C THR A 255 12.26 -15.39 -5.95
N ASP A 256 13.49 -15.85 -5.74
CA ASP A 256 13.79 -17.27 -5.51
C ASP A 256 13.17 -17.78 -4.19
N ASP A 257 13.25 -16.99 -3.10
CA ASP A 257 12.59 -17.30 -1.82
C ASP A 257 11.06 -17.40 -1.96
N TYR A 258 10.43 -16.41 -2.63
CA TYR A 258 9.00 -16.44 -2.91
C TYR A 258 8.59 -17.67 -3.71
N ASN A 259 9.30 -17.98 -4.79
CA ASN A 259 9.01 -19.13 -5.65
C ASN A 259 9.18 -20.47 -4.90
N SER A 260 10.19 -20.58 -4.05
CA SER A 260 10.43 -21.76 -3.21
C SER A 260 9.27 -22.00 -2.24
N LYS A 261 8.84 -20.96 -1.51
CA LYS A 261 7.70 -21.01 -0.57
C LYS A 261 6.39 -21.33 -1.27
N LEU A 262 6.15 -20.73 -2.45
CA LEU A 262 4.98 -21.01 -3.27
C LEU A 262 4.96 -22.47 -3.74
N ALA A 263 6.11 -23.02 -4.13
CA ALA A 263 6.24 -24.41 -4.51
C ALA A 263 5.95 -25.37 -3.33
N GLU A 264 6.42 -25.05 -2.12
CA GLU A 264 6.09 -25.83 -0.91
C GLU A 264 4.59 -25.78 -0.62
N LEU A 265 3.96 -24.60 -0.67
CA LEU A 265 2.52 -24.45 -0.48
C LEU A 265 1.72 -25.29 -1.49
N ASN A 266 2.11 -25.27 -2.76
CA ASN A 266 1.46 -26.06 -3.80
C ASN A 266 1.62 -27.57 -3.59
N LYS A 267 2.79 -28.03 -3.13
CA LYS A 267 3.01 -29.43 -2.74
C LYS A 267 2.07 -29.85 -1.60
N VAL A 268 1.97 -29.05 -0.55
CA VAL A 268 1.08 -29.32 0.59
C VAL A 268 -0.40 -29.33 0.14
N LYS A 269 -0.82 -28.37 -0.69
CA LYS A 269 -2.20 -28.35 -1.24
C LYS A 269 -2.50 -29.60 -2.08
N ALA A 270 -1.54 -30.08 -2.87
CA ALA A 270 -1.70 -31.32 -3.64
C ALA A 270 -1.81 -32.56 -2.73
N GLU A 271 -1.07 -32.60 -1.63
CA GLU A 271 -1.11 -33.72 -0.68
C GLU A 271 -2.42 -33.75 0.13
N ILE A 272 -2.96 -32.59 0.51
CA ILE A 272 -4.31 -32.46 1.08
C ILE A 272 -5.35 -33.04 0.12
N ALA A 273 -5.28 -32.69 -1.17
CA ALA A 273 -6.21 -33.21 -2.17
C ALA A 273 -6.12 -34.74 -2.33
N LYS A 274 -4.91 -35.32 -2.25
CA LYS A 274 -4.71 -36.78 -2.23
C LYS A 274 -5.36 -37.44 -1.03
N LEU A 275 -5.16 -36.90 0.18
CA LEU A 275 -5.76 -37.44 1.40
C LEU A 275 -7.30 -37.32 1.37
N GLN A 276 -7.85 -36.21 0.88
CA GLN A 276 -9.30 -36.04 0.69
C GLN A 276 -9.86 -37.10 -0.28
N ALA A 277 -9.18 -37.35 -1.40
CA ALA A 277 -9.58 -38.38 -2.34
C ALA A 277 -9.49 -39.79 -1.73
N GLN A 278 -8.43 -40.06 -0.96
CA GLN A 278 -8.22 -41.34 -0.27
C GLN A 278 -9.32 -41.60 0.79
N GLU A 279 -9.68 -40.60 1.58
CA GLU A 279 -10.75 -40.68 2.58
C GLU A 279 -12.10 -41.00 1.92
N LYS A 280 -12.43 -40.29 0.83
CA LYS A 280 -13.64 -40.53 0.05
C LYS A 280 -13.67 -41.93 -0.58
N ALA A 281 -12.55 -42.36 -1.15
CA ALA A 281 -12.41 -43.68 -1.76
C ALA A 281 -12.60 -44.80 -0.72
N LYS A 282 -11.87 -44.75 0.41
CA LYS A 282 -12.00 -45.75 1.48
C LYS A 282 -13.40 -45.81 2.08
N THR A 283 -14.02 -44.64 2.30
CA THR A 283 -15.39 -44.58 2.87
C THR A 283 -16.40 -45.27 1.94
N SER A 284 -16.36 -44.94 0.64
CA SER A 284 -17.34 -45.47 -0.34
C SER A 284 -17.07 -46.90 -0.78
N ALA A 285 -15.80 -47.30 -0.93
CA ALA A 285 -15.44 -48.61 -1.44
C ALA A 285 -15.37 -49.72 -0.38
N GLU A 286 -15.07 -49.36 0.88
CA GLU A 286 -14.81 -50.36 1.93
C GLU A 286 -15.82 -50.24 3.10
N VAL A 287 -15.98 -49.05 3.69
CA VAL A 287 -16.80 -48.90 4.90
C VAL A 287 -18.30 -49.03 4.62
N GLU A 288 -18.84 -48.36 3.60
CA GLU A 288 -20.27 -48.43 3.29
C GLU A 288 -20.77 -49.85 2.92
N PRO A 289 -20.07 -50.62 2.06
CA PRO A 289 -20.47 -51.99 1.78
C PRO A 289 -20.46 -52.90 3.01
N LEU A 290 -19.46 -52.76 3.88
CA LEU A 290 -19.38 -53.55 5.12
C LEU A 290 -20.51 -53.21 6.10
N LYS A 291 -20.90 -51.93 6.21
CA LYS A 291 -22.06 -51.53 7.02
C LYS A 291 -23.35 -52.15 6.49
N LYS A 292 -23.57 -52.14 5.17
CA LYS A 292 -24.74 -52.80 4.58
C LYS A 292 -24.75 -54.30 4.85
N GLN A 293 -23.60 -54.96 4.72
CA GLN A 293 -23.47 -56.39 5.07
C GLN A 293 -23.75 -56.66 6.56
N GLN A 294 -23.30 -55.78 7.46
CA GLN A 294 -23.60 -55.88 8.89
C GLN A 294 -25.12 -55.77 9.14
N GLU A 295 -25.78 -54.76 8.56
CA GLU A 295 -27.23 -54.53 8.70
C GLU A 295 -28.05 -55.72 8.17
N GLU A 296 -27.65 -56.30 7.04
CA GLU A 296 -28.28 -57.50 6.48
C GLU A 296 -28.14 -58.72 7.41
N LEU A 297 -26.96 -58.92 8.01
CA LEU A 297 -26.73 -60.02 8.97
C LEU A 297 -27.52 -59.81 10.27
N GLU A 298 -27.61 -58.57 10.77
CA GLU A 298 -28.42 -58.24 11.95
C GLU A 298 -29.92 -58.48 11.68
N ALA A 299 -30.40 -58.15 10.48
CA ALA A 299 -31.77 -58.45 10.07
C ALA A 299 -32.05 -59.97 9.98
N GLN A 300 -31.09 -60.75 9.48
CA GLN A 300 -31.18 -62.22 9.47
C GLN A 300 -31.23 -62.78 10.90
N LEU A 301 -30.36 -62.30 11.80
CA LEU A 301 -30.37 -62.71 13.21
C LEU A 301 -31.70 -62.39 13.90
N LYS A 302 -32.24 -61.19 13.67
CA LYS A 302 -33.55 -60.78 14.21
C LYS A 302 -34.68 -61.69 13.71
N THR A 303 -34.66 -62.05 12.43
CA THR A 303 -35.65 -62.97 11.83
C THR A 303 -35.55 -64.37 12.43
N LEU A 304 -34.33 -64.87 12.66
CA LEU A 304 -34.08 -66.17 13.26
C LEU A 304 -34.55 -66.25 14.72
N LEU A 305 -34.43 -65.16 15.49
CA LEU A 305 -34.80 -65.09 16.90
C LEU A 305 -36.32 -64.94 17.14
N ALA A 306 -37.05 -64.34 16.20
CA ALA A 306 -38.47 -64.00 16.39
C ALA A 306 -39.37 -65.20 16.79
N PRO A 307 -39.26 -66.40 16.19
CA PRO A 307 -40.06 -67.56 16.61
C PRO A 307 -39.74 -68.03 18.04
N VAL A 308 -38.47 -67.97 18.45
CA VAL A 308 -38.04 -68.34 19.81
C VAL A 308 -38.57 -67.34 20.82
N GLU A 309 -38.55 -66.05 20.53
CA GLU A 309 -39.12 -65.02 21.40
C GLU A 309 -40.64 -65.18 21.56
N ALA A 310 -41.35 -65.59 20.50
CA ALA A 310 -42.77 -65.91 20.58
C ALA A 310 -43.04 -67.11 21.52
N LEU A 311 -42.30 -68.21 21.36
CA LEU A 311 -42.42 -69.39 22.21
C LEU A 311 -42.04 -69.11 23.67
N LYS A 312 -41.04 -68.25 23.93
CA LYS A 312 -40.72 -67.78 25.28
C LYS A 312 -41.89 -67.04 25.94
N LYS A 313 -42.60 -66.21 25.19
CA LYS A 313 -43.81 -65.54 25.70
C LYS A 313 -44.92 -66.54 26.00
N GLU A 314 -45.09 -67.57 25.16
CA GLU A 314 -46.05 -68.65 25.44
C GLU A 314 -45.68 -69.44 26.71
N TYR A 315 -44.39 -69.77 26.88
CA TYR A 315 -43.90 -70.41 28.09
C TYR A 315 -44.16 -69.56 29.34
N GLN A 316 -43.89 -68.25 29.29
CA GLN A 316 -44.20 -67.34 30.40
C GLN A 316 -45.69 -67.32 30.75
N LYS A 317 -46.58 -67.36 29.75
CA LYS A 317 -48.04 -67.48 29.98
C LYS A 317 -48.40 -68.80 30.64
N ALA A 318 -47.76 -69.90 30.26
CA ALA A 318 -47.99 -71.21 30.86
C ALA A 318 -47.54 -71.26 32.33
N ILE A 319 -46.39 -70.66 32.66
CA ILE A 319 -45.94 -70.48 34.05
C ILE A 319 -46.99 -69.72 34.87
N ALA A 320 -47.45 -68.57 34.37
CA ALA A 320 -48.47 -67.77 35.05
C ALA A 320 -49.77 -68.57 35.29
N THR A 321 -50.15 -69.43 34.34
CA THR A 321 -51.31 -70.32 34.46
C THR A 321 -51.10 -71.39 35.54
N ARG A 322 -49.92 -72.03 35.59
CA ARG A 322 -49.58 -72.99 36.66
C ARG A 322 -49.58 -72.33 38.03
N GLU A 323 -48.99 -71.14 38.15
CA GLU A 323 -48.97 -70.40 39.41
C GLU A 323 -50.38 -70.04 39.89
N GLY A 324 -51.26 -69.64 38.98
CA GLY A 324 -52.68 -69.44 39.26
C GLY A 324 -53.35 -70.71 39.79
N ALA A 325 -53.19 -71.85 39.08
CA ALA A 325 -53.75 -73.13 39.49
C ALA A 325 -53.18 -73.63 40.85
N ALA A 326 -51.89 -73.38 41.12
CA ALA A 326 -51.25 -73.75 42.37
C ALA A 326 -51.83 -72.97 43.56
N LYS A 327 -52.08 -71.67 43.37
CA LYS A 327 -52.77 -70.84 44.37
C LYS A 327 -54.19 -71.36 44.64
N SER A 328 -54.96 -71.66 43.59
CA SER A 328 -56.31 -72.22 43.72
C SER A 328 -56.34 -73.56 44.47
N LEU A 329 -55.39 -74.46 44.22
CA LEU A 329 -55.26 -75.71 44.98
C LEU A 329 -54.90 -75.45 46.45
N GLY A 330 -54.00 -74.50 46.72
CA GLY A 330 -53.68 -74.07 48.08
C GLY A 330 -54.92 -73.59 48.83
N THR A 331 -55.73 -72.74 48.20
CA THR A 331 -57.01 -72.27 48.75
C THR A 331 -57.99 -73.42 49.00
N ALA A 332 -58.17 -74.32 48.04
CA ALA A 332 -59.09 -75.45 48.17
C ALA A 332 -58.68 -76.40 49.32
N LYS A 333 -57.38 -76.68 49.49
CA LYS A 333 -56.85 -77.49 50.60
C LYS A 333 -57.02 -76.80 51.96
N SER A 334 -56.85 -75.47 52.03
CA SER A 334 -57.10 -74.70 53.26
C SER A 334 -58.56 -74.84 53.68
N ILE A 335 -59.49 -74.60 52.76
CA ILE A 335 -60.94 -74.70 52.99
C ILE A 335 -61.32 -76.12 53.42
N GLN A 336 -60.74 -77.16 52.81
CA GLN A 336 -60.98 -78.54 53.20
C GLN A 336 -60.49 -78.82 54.64
N SER A 337 -59.27 -78.39 54.97
CA SER A 337 -58.67 -78.59 56.30
C SER A 337 -59.42 -77.85 57.40
N GLU A 338 -59.78 -76.58 57.16
CA GLU A 338 -60.54 -75.75 58.11
C GLU A 338 -61.92 -76.35 58.42
N ASN A 339 -62.56 -76.95 57.41
CA ASN A 339 -63.85 -77.58 57.57
C ASN A 339 -63.78 -79.03 58.10
N ALA A 340 -62.64 -79.72 58.01
CA ALA A 340 -62.54 -81.15 58.29
C ALA A 340 -63.02 -81.54 59.69
N ASN A 341 -62.54 -80.84 60.73
CA ASN A 341 -62.92 -81.14 62.11
C ASN A 341 -64.41 -80.85 62.36
N ARG A 342 -64.89 -79.70 61.85
CA ARG A 342 -66.30 -79.28 61.98
C ARG A 342 -67.25 -80.27 61.31
N LEU A 343 -66.91 -80.72 60.10
CA LEU A 343 -67.72 -81.67 59.34
C LEU A 343 -67.69 -83.07 59.98
N ALA A 344 -66.53 -83.53 60.47
CA ALA A 344 -66.39 -84.81 61.15
C ALA A 344 -67.17 -84.87 62.48
N GLU A 345 -67.15 -83.78 63.26
CA GLU A 345 -67.93 -83.66 64.49
C GLU A 345 -69.44 -83.66 64.20
N GLN A 346 -69.89 -82.88 63.21
CA GLN A 346 -71.29 -82.87 62.76
C GLN A 346 -71.78 -84.24 62.26
N GLN A 347 -70.92 -85.03 61.61
CA GLN A 347 -71.23 -86.40 61.20
C GLN A 347 -71.29 -87.36 62.39
N LYS A 348 -70.35 -87.26 63.34
CA LYS A 348 -70.33 -88.08 64.55
C LYS A 348 -71.56 -87.82 65.43
N ASP A 349 -71.95 -86.56 65.57
CA ASP A 349 -73.15 -86.15 66.28
C ASP A 349 -74.42 -86.65 65.58
N ALA A 350 -74.45 -86.62 64.25
CA ALA A 350 -75.55 -87.20 63.46
C ALA A 350 -75.64 -88.74 63.61
N GLU A 351 -74.51 -89.45 63.64
CA GLU A 351 -74.48 -90.90 63.89
C GLU A 351 -74.91 -91.25 65.32
N ALA A 352 -74.45 -90.49 66.31
CA ALA A 352 -74.88 -90.64 67.70
C ALA A 352 -76.38 -90.36 67.85
N ALA A 353 -76.88 -89.28 67.24
CA ALA A 353 -78.30 -88.95 67.21
C ALA A 353 -79.13 -90.04 66.50
N ALA A 354 -78.63 -90.60 65.39
CA ALA A 354 -79.30 -91.69 64.68
C ALA A 354 -79.38 -92.98 65.52
N LYS A 355 -78.27 -93.39 66.15
CA LYS A 355 -78.24 -94.55 67.06
C LYS A 355 -79.14 -94.35 68.27
N GLN A 356 -79.15 -93.15 68.85
CA GLN A 356 -79.99 -92.86 70.00
C GLN A 356 -81.47 -92.76 69.63
N LEU A 357 -81.80 -92.26 68.43
CA LEU A 357 -83.15 -92.30 67.88
C LEU A 357 -83.62 -93.74 67.67
N GLU A 358 -82.73 -94.64 67.23
CA GLU A 358 -83.00 -96.07 67.09
C GLU A 358 -83.20 -96.75 68.45
N VAL A 359 -82.38 -96.43 69.46
CA VAL A 359 -82.57 -96.90 70.85
C VAL A 359 -83.90 -96.41 71.43
N GLN A 360 -84.27 -95.15 71.22
CA GLN A 360 -85.56 -94.59 71.67
C GLN A 360 -86.75 -95.27 70.96
N LYS A 361 -86.63 -95.55 69.66
CA LYS A 361 -87.63 -96.33 68.91
C LYS A 361 -87.75 -97.76 69.46
N LYS A 362 -86.62 -98.41 69.74
CA LYS A 362 -86.58 -99.77 70.30
C LYS A 362 -87.12 -99.82 71.73
N ALA A 363 -86.78 -98.85 72.58
CA ALA A 363 -87.35 -98.73 73.92
C ALA A 363 -88.87 -98.52 73.90
N LEU A 364 -89.38 -97.76 72.93
CA LEU A 364 -90.82 -97.64 72.70
C LEU A 364 -91.43 -98.97 72.22
N GLU A 365 -90.77 -99.73 71.35
CA GLU A 365 -91.22 -101.06 70.94
C GLU A 365 -91.22 -102.05 72.10
N ASP A 366 -90.17 -102.07 72.92
CA ASP A 366 -90.05 -102.90 74.12
C ASP A 366 -91.11 -102.53 75.17
N ALA A 367 -91.38 -101.24 75.38
CA ALA A 367 -92.46 -100.77 76.24
C ALA A 367 -93.85 -101.15 75.68
N LYS A 368 -94.04 -101.10 74.36
CA LYS A 368 -95.28 -101.60 73.73
C LYS A 368 -95.45 -103.10 73.91
N ALA A 369 -94.35 -103.87 73.90
CA ALA A 369 -94.37 -105.31 74.11
C ALA A 369 -94.66 -105.71 75.57
N SER A 370 -94.30 -104.87 76.56
CA SER A 370 -94.58 -105.16 77.98
C SER A 370 -96.05 -104.96 78.39
N GLY A 371 -96.82 -104.20 77.59
CA GLY A 371 -98.24 -103.91 77.86
C GLY A 371 -98.49 -102.85 78.95
N ASP A 372 -97.44 -102.23 79.52
CA ASP A 372 -97.57 -101.17 80.54
C ASP A 372 -97.84 -99.80 79.88
N LYS A 373 -99.08 -99.33 80.00
CA LYS A 373 -99.54 -98.06 79.42
C LYS A 373 -98.71 -96.85 79.90
N HIS A 374 -98.27 -96.84 81.16
CA HIS A 374 -97.51 -95.72 81.70
C HIS A 374 -96.07 -95.69 81.16
N ALA A 375 -95.49 -96.87 80.90
CA ALA A 375 -94.18 -97.01 80.25
C ALA A 375 -94.24 -96.63 78.76
N ILE A 376 -95.33 -96.98 78.05
CA ILE A 376 -95.55 -96.61 76.64
C ILE A 376 -95.68 -95.09 76.49
N ASP A 377 -96.49 -94.41 77.31
CA ASP A 377 -96.68 -92.96 77.23
C ASP A 377 -95.39 -92.20 77.56
N GLN A 378 -94.60 -92.69 78.52
CA GLN A 378 -93.28 -92.11 78.83
C GLN A 378 -92.27 -92.32 77.69
N ALA A 379 -92.18 -93.52 77.12
CA ALA A 379 -91.30 -93.80 75.99
C ALA A 379 -91.71 -93.02 74.73
N GLN A 380 -93.02 -92.85 74.49
CA GLN A 380 -93.55 -92.08 73.35
C GLN A 380 -93.26 -90.58 73.52
N LYS A 381 -93.46 -90.01 74.71
CA LYS A 381 -93.14 -88.61 75.02
C LYS A 381 -91.63 -88.32 74.92
N ALA A 382 -90.79 -89.27 75.32
CA ALA A 382 -89.34 -89.16 75.15
C ALA A 382 -88.92 -89.22 73.67
N LEU A 383 -89.55 -90.10 72.87
CA LEU A 383 -89.32 -90.18 71.44
C LEU A 383 -89.80 -88.91 70.71
N ASP A 384 -90.99 -88.39 71.04
CA ASP A 384 -91.55 -87.20 70.37
C ASP A 384 -90.80 -85.90 70.72
N ALA A 385 -90.19 -85.82 71.91
CA ALA A 385 -89.29 -84.72 72.27
C ALA A 385 -87.91 -84.84 71.58
N PHE A 386 -87.40 -86.06 71.41
CA PHE A 386 -86.07 -86.30 70.84
C PHE A 386 -86.06 -86.30 69.30
N ARG A 387 -87.12 -86.82 68.66
CA ARG A 387 -87.23 -86.99 67.20
C ARG A 387 -86.92 -85.71 66.38
N PRO A 388 -87.54 -84.54 66.61
CA PRO A 388 -87.27 -83.36 65.79
C PRO A 388 -85.85 -82.82 65.95
N LEU A 389 -85.25 -82.96 67.14
CA LEU A 389 -83.85 -82.61 67.39
C LEU A 389 -82.91 -83.59 66.68
N ALA A 390 -83.18 -84.89 66.78
CA ALA A 390 -82.42 -85.92 66.11
C ALA A 390 -82.50 -85.78 64.58
N GLU A 391 -83.69 -85.55 64.01
CA GLU A 391 -83.88 -85.34 62.57
C GLU A 391 -83.15 -84.09 62.06
N LYS A 392 -83.13 -82.99 62.83
CA LYS A 392 -82.37 -81.78 62.50
C LYS A 392 -80.85 -82.03 62.53
N THR A 393 -80.34 -82.72 63.55
CA THR A 393 -78.91 -83.09 63.64
C THR A 393 -78.52 -84.07 62.53
N ILE A 394 -79.37 -85.02 62.18
CA ILE A 394 -79.17 -85.94 61.05
C ILE A 394 -79.17 -85.19 59.71
N ALA A 395 -80.03 -84.18 59.52
CA ALA A 395 -80.03 -83.34 58.33
C ALA A 395 -78.74 -82.51 58.21
N ILE A 396 -78.26 -81.91 59.30
CA ILE A 396 -76.96 -81.22 59.37
C ILE A 396 -75.82 -82.21 59.05
N GLY A 397 -75.87 -83.43 59.55
CA GLY A 397 -74.90 -84.47 59.21
C GLY A 397 -74.92 -84.87 57.72
N LYS A 398 -76.12 -84.91 57.09
CA LYS A 398 -76.26 -85.14 55.64
C LYS A 398 -75.71 -83.97 54.82
N GLU A 399 -75.98 -82.73 55.22
CA GLU A 399 -75.41 -81.53 54.61
C GLU A 399 -73.88 -81.47 54.79
N ALA A 400 -73.38 -81.82 55.98
CA ALA A 400 -71.96 -81.91 56.26
C ALA A 400 -71.27 -82.97 55.38
N LYS A 401 -71.92 -84.11 55.16
CA LYS A 401 -71.44 -85.15 54.23
C LYS A 401 -71.47 -84.69 52.78
N ALA A 402 -72.47 -83.91 52.37
CA ALA A 402 -72.52 -83.31 51.04
C ALA A 402 -71.45 -82.21 50.87
N GLU A 403 -71.20 -81.39 51.88
CA GLU A 403 -70.19 -80.33 51.87
C GLU A 403 -68.76 -80.88 51.93
N GLU A 404 -68.53 -81.96 52.68
CA GLU A 404 -67.29 -82.73 52.63
C GLU A 404 -67.04 -83.28 51.22
N ALA A 405 -68.07 -83.87 50.59
CA ALA A 405 -67.97 -84.35 49.22
C ALA A 405 -67.69 -83.23 48.22
N LYS A 406 -68.28 -82.04 48.39
CA LYS A 406 -67.96 -80.85 47.57
C LYS A 406 -66.53 -80.35 47.80
N ASN A 407 -66.07 -80.27 49.04
CA ASN A 407 -64.71 -79.84 49.37
C ASN A 407 -63.68 -80.82 48.79
N LYS A 408 -63.95 -82.12 48.91
CA LYS A 408 -63.12 -83.17 48.30
C LYS A 408 -63.09 -83.03 46.78
N LYS A 409 -64.24 -82.85 46.14
CA LYS A 409 -64.32 -82.64 44.68
C LYS A 409 -63.62 -81.36 44.23
N ALA A 410 -63.74 -80.25 44.97
CA ALA A 410 -63.06 -79.00 44.66
C ALA A 410 -61.53 -79.13 44.74
N VAL A 411 -61.01 -79.91 45.70
CA VAL A 411 -59.58 -80.24 45.78
C VAL A 411 -59.16 -81.15 44.63
N GLU A 412 -59.96 -82.16 44.26
CA GLU A 412 -59.70 -83.04 43.12
C GLU A 412 -59.69 -82.26 41.79
N ASP A 413 -60.66 -81.37 41.58
CA ASP A 413 -60.77 -80.52 40.38
C ASP A 413 -59.61 -79.50 40.32
N ALA A 414 -59.24 -78.88 41.44
CA ALA A 414 -58.09 -77.97 41.51
C ALA A 414 -56.74 -78.71 41.34
N ASP A 415 -56.62 -79.93 41.86
CA ASP A 415 -55.42 -80.76 41.71
C ASP A 415 -55.29 -81.23 40.26
N LYS A 416 -56.39 -81.60 39.61
CA LYS A 416 -56.44 -81.88 38.18
C LYS A 416 -56.05 -80.66 37.35
N ALA A 417 -56.62 -79.49 37.63
CA ALA A 417 -56.26 -78.24 36.94
C ALA A 417 -54.78 -77.88 37.11
N LEU A 418 -54.19 -78.13 38.29
CA LEU A 418 -52.75 -77.94 38.51
C LEU A 418 -51.92 -78.96 37.71
N ARG A 419 -52.34 -80.23 37.61
CA ARG A 419 -51.66 -81.23 36.78
C ARG A 419 -51.71 -80.86 35.30
N ASP A 420 -52.87 -80.44 34.80
CA ASP A 420 -53.04 -79.99 33.42
C ASP A 420 -52.20 -78.75 33.13
N ALA A 421 -52.15 -77.78 34.05
CA ALA A 421 -51.31 -76.59 33.92
C ALA A 421 -49.80 -76.92 33.98
N ARG A 422 -49.38 -77.87 34.85
CA ARG A 422 -48.00 -78.37 34.89
C ARG A 422 -47.61 -79.07 33.59
N PHE A 423 -48.52 -79.84 33.01
CA PHE A 423 -48.31 -80.50 31.73
C PHE A 423 -48.19 -79.48 30.58
N ALA A 424 -49.06 -78.47 30.55
CA ALA A 424 -49.01 -77.39 29.58
C ALA A 424 -47.71 -76.55 29.70
N GLU A 425 -47.27 -76.25 30.93
CA GLU A 425 -45.97 -75.60 31.18
C GLU A 425 -44.81 -76.46 30.68
N ALA A 426 -44.76 -77.74 31.02
CA ALA A 426 -43.72 -78.66 30.57
C ALA A 426 -43.68 -78.77 29.04
N GLN A 427 -44.84 -78.79 28.38
CA GLN A 427 -44.92 -78.81 26.93
C GLN A 427 -44.45 -77.48 26.30
N ALA A 428 -44.82 -76.34 26.88
CA ALA A 428 -44.36 -75.02 26.41
C ALA A 428 -42.85 -74.84 26.64
N ALA A 429 -42.32 -75.30 27.78
CA ALA A 429 -40.89 -75.32 28.09
C ALA A 429 -40.12 -76.17 27.08
N ALA A 430 -40.60 -77.39 26.79
CA ALA A 430 -39.98 -78.29 25.83
C ALA A 430 -39.96 -77.69 24.42
N LYS A 431 -41.06 -77.08 23.96
CA LYS A 431 -41.14 -76.41 22.65
C LYS A 431 -40.20 -75.20 22.57
N ALA A 432 -40.12 -74.39 23.62
CA ALA A 432 -39.21 -73.25 23.67
C ALA A 432 -37.74 -73.70 23.65
N GLN A 433 -37.39 -74.72 24.44
CA GLN A 433 -36.04 -75.28 24.50
C GLN A 433 -35.63 -75.93 23.16
N GLU A 434 -36.52 -76.73 22.56
CA GLU A 434 -36.26 -77.36 21.25
C GLU A 434 -36.06 -76.30 20.15
N ALA A 435 -36.83 -75.22 20.18
CA ALA A 435 -36.66 -74.11 19.24
C ALA A 435 -35.32 -73.37 19.45
N GLU A 436 -34.91 -73.15 20.70
CA GLU A 436 -33.59 -72.59 21.02
C GLU A 436 -32.44 -73.49 20.54
N ASP A 437 -32.52 -74.80 20.82
CA ASP A 437 -31.48 -75.76 20.44
C ASP A 437 -31.36 -75.89 18.92
N LYS A 438 -32.49 -75.85 18.19
CA LYS A 438 -32.50 -75.85 16.71
C LYS A 438 -31.76 -74.66 16.12
N ILE A 439 -31.95 -73.46 16.68
CA ILE A 439 -31.31 -72.26 16.16
C ILE A 439 -29.92 -71.99 16.75
N ARG A 440 -29.53 -72.67 17.83
CA ARG A 440 -28.32 -72.36 18.62
C ARG A 440 -27.05 -72.22 17.78
N VAL A 441 -26.81 -73.16 16.87
CA VAL A 441 -25.63 -73.17 16.00
C VAL A 441 -25.69 -72.03 14.98
N GLU A 442 -26.84 -71.82 14.36
CA GLU A 442 -27.02 -70.80 13.33
C GLU A 442 -26.98 -69.38 13.91
N LYS A 443 -27.61 -69.18 15.08
CA LYS A 443 -27.50 -67.97 15.89
C LYS A 443 -26.03 -67.65 16.19
N SER A 444 -25.28 -68.60 16.75
CA SER A 444 -23.87 -68.40 17.09
C SER A 444 -23.02 -68.08 15.85
N LYS A 445 -23.31 -68.71 14.69
CA LYS A 445 -22.64 -68.40 13.41
C LYS A 445 -22.94 -66.97 12.94
N LEU A 446 -24.19 -66.52 13.01
CA LEU A 446 -24.58 -65.16 12.63
C LEU A 446 -23.98 -64.12 13.57
N GLU A 447 -24.05 -64.33 14.88
CA GLU A 447 -23.44 -63.45 15.89
C GLU A 447 -21.93 -63.29 15.66
N LYS A 448 -21.23 -64.40 15.37
CA LYS A 448 -19.81 -64.35 15.03
C LYS A 448 -19.55 -63.55 13.75
N LYS A 449 -20.31 -63.77 12.67
CA LYS A 449 -20.17 -63.00 11.43
C LYS A 449 -20.41 -61.50 11.63
N ILE A 450 -21.40 -61.14 12.45
CA ILE A 450 -21.68 -59.73 12.81
C ILE A 450 -20.50 -59.15 13.59
N GLN A 451 -19.98 -59.86 14.59
CA GLN A 451 -18.81 -59.42 15.35
C GLN A 451 -17.57 -59.24 14.48
N ASP A 452 -17.31 -60.17 13.56
CA ASP A 452 -16.20 -60.09 12.60
C ASP A 452 -16.35 -58.83 11.72
N LYS A 453 -17.57 -58.52 11.23
CA LYS A 453 -17.86 -57.32 10.45
C LYS A 453 -17.70 -56.03 11.26
N ILE A 454 -18.16 -56.00 12.51
CA ILE A 454 -17.97 -54.86 13.41
C ILE A 454 -16.48 -54.60 13.65
N ALA A 455 -15.68 -55.66 13.84
CA ALA A 455 -14.25 -55.54 14.02
C ALA A 455 -13.57 -54.97 12.76
N GLU A 456 -13.94 -55.47 11.58
CA GLU A 456 -13.45 -54.97 10.27
C GLU A 456 -13.76 -53.48 10.08
N ILE A 457 -15.02 -53.07 10.31
CA ILE A 457 -15.46 -51.66 10.23
C ILE A 457 -14.69 -50.78 11.24
N LYS A 458 -14.45 -51.28 12.46
CA LYS A 458 -13.70 -50.54 13.49
C LYS A 458 -12.27 -50.25 13.05
N VAL A 459 -11.59 -51.22 12.46
CA VAL A 459 -10.22 -51.05 11.93
C VAL A 459 -10.19 -50.02 10.81
N LEU A 460 -11.13 -50.10 9.85
CA LEU A 460 -11.20 -49.14 8.74
C LEU A 460 -11.53 -47.71 9.21
N ASN A 461 -12.44 -47.56 10.17
CA ASN A 461 -12.74 -46.25 10.75
C ASN A 461 -11.55 -45.65 11.49
N ALA A 462 -10.72 -46.48 12.16
CA ALA A 462 -9.48 -46.01 12.77
C ALA A 462 -8.47 -45.50 11.72
N GLN A 463 -8.33 -46.21 10.60
CA GLN A 463 -7.48 -45.75 9.48
C GLN A 463 -8.01 -44.47 8.83
N LEU A 464 -9.33 -44.32 8.67
CA LEU A 464 -9.95 -43.09 8.19
C LEU A 464 -9.68 -41.92 9.14
N ALA A 465 -9.77 -42.14 10.46
CA ALA A 465 -9.46 -41.12 11.44
C ALA A 465 -7.99 -40.66 11.36
N GLU A 466 -7.05 -41.59 11.12
CA GLU A 466 -5.64 -41.24 10.91
C GLU A 466 -5.43 -40.39 9.65
N ILE A 467 -6.01 -40.79 8.52
CA ILE A 467 -5.98 -40.00 7.27
C ILE A 467 -6.58 -38.61 7.47
N SER A 468 -7.71 -38.53 8.17
CA SER A 468 -8.40 -37.27 8.47
C SER A 468 -7.54 -36.36 9.35
N ASN A 469 -6.89 -36.91 10.38
CA ASN A 469 -5.96 -36.17 11.23
C ASN A 469 -4.74 -35.66 10.46
N GLN A 470 -4.16 -36.48 9.57
CA GLN A 470 -3.07 -36.06 8.69
C GLN A 470 -3.50 -34.91 7.77
N ARG A 471 -4.70 -35.00 7.18
CA ARG A 471 -5.26 -33.92 6.35
C ARG A 471 -5.41 -32.62 7.14
N ILE A 472 -5.99 -32.67 8.33
CA ILE A 472 -6.21 -31.49 9.19
C ILE A 472 -4.87 -30.83 9.55
N ALA A 473 -3.85 -31.63 9.88
CA ALA A 473 -2.51 -31.12 10.16
C ALA A 473 -1.89 -30.42 8.94
N LEU A 474 -2.03 -31.00 7.74
CA LEU A 474 -1.56 -30.37 6.51
C LEU A 474 -2.36 -29.12 6.14
N GLU A 475 -3.67 -29.08 6.38
CA GLU A 475 -4.50 -27.88 6.18
C GLU A 475 -4.06 -26.73 7.09
N ALA A 476 -3.70 -27.02 8.35
CA ALA A 476 -3.12 -26.03 9.24
C ALA A 476 -1.76 -25.53 8.74
N LYS A 477 -0.87 -26.43 8.28
CA LYS A 477 0.42 -26.07 7.68
C LYS A 477 0.23 -25.22 6.42
N ALA A 478 -0.73 -25.56 5.56
CA ALA A 478 -1.04 -24.81 4.34
C ALA A 478 -1.47 -23.37 4.66
N LYS A 479 -2.31 -23.16 5.68
CA LYS A 479 -2.71 -21.81 6.12
C LYS A 479 -1.52 -20.97 6.59
N GLN A 480 -0.59 -21.57 7.34
CA GLN A 480 0.63 -20.88 7.78
C GLN A 480 1.53 -20.52 6.58
N LEU A 481 1.74 -21.47 5.66
CA LEU A 481 2.51 -21.24 4.44
C LEU A 481 1.89 -20.17 3.54
N ASP A 482 0.56 -20.09 3.44
CA ASP A 482 -0.15 -19.09 2.64
C ASP A 482 0.15 -17.65 3.12
N VAL A 483 0.17 -17.45 4.45
CA VAL A 483 0.61 -16.17 5.05
C VAL A 483 2.07 -15.88 4.71
N VAL A 484 2.96 -16.86 4.88
CA VAL A 484 4.39 -16.72 4.59
C VAL A 484 4.65 -16.39 3.11
N VAL A 485 3.93 -17.03 2.19
CA VAL A 485 3.98 -16.77 0.75
C VAL A 485 3.50 -15.35 0.43
N THR A 486 2.41 -14.90 1.08
CA THR A 486 1.89 -13.54 0.91
C THR A 486 2.91 -12.50 1.36
N SER A 487 3.52 -12.67 2.54
CA SER A 487 4.58 -11.78 3.01
C SER A 487 5.82 -11.80 2.11
N ALA A 488 6.23 -12.99 1.65
CA ALA A 488 7.36 -13.12 0.71
C ALA A 488 7.08 -12.40 -0.62
N LYS A 489 5.83 -12.46 -1.11
CA LYS A 489 5.41 -11.73 -2.32
C LYS A 489 5.52 -10.22 -2.15
N GLN A 490 5.04 -9.69 -1.04
CA GLN A 490 5.12 -8.25 -0.75
C GLN A 490 6.57 -7.77 -0.71
N ILE A 491 7.46 -8.52 -0.06
CA ILE A 491 8.90 -8.21 0.00
C ILE A 491 9.53 -8.26 -1.39
N LYS A 492 9.21 -9.28 -2.20
CA LYS A 492 9.66 -9.40 -3.58
C LYS A 492 9.21 -8.18 -4.41
N ASP A 493 7.92 -7.87 -4.39
CA ASP A 493 7.35 -6.80 -5.19
C ASP A 493 7.91 -5.41 -4.77
N ALA A 494 8.19 -5.21 -3.48
CA ALA A 494 8.90 -4.02 -3.00
C ALA A 494 10.35 -3.95 -3.52
N ALA A 495 11.09 -5.06 -3.47
CA ALA A 495 12.46 -5.13 -3.99
C ALA A 495 12.53 -4.85 -5.51
N ASP A 496 11.57 -5.38 -6.27
CA ASP A 496 11.44 -5.12 -7.72
C ASP A 496 11.16 -3.64 -8.00
N GLN A 497 10.32 -2.99 -7.17
CA GLN A 497 10.02 -1.57 -7.31
C GLN A 497 11.24 -0.70 -6.98
N ASP A 498 11.99 -1.02 -5.91
CA ASP A 498 13.22 -0.32 -5.57
C ASP A 498 14.27 -0.42 -6.69
N LEU A 499 14.41 -1.59 -7.32
CA LEU A 499 15.30 -1.78 -8.45
C LEU A 499 14.90 -0.87 -9.62
N LYS A 500 13.61 -0.81 -9.94
CA LYS A 500 13.08 0.05 -11.01
C LYS A 500 13.34 1.54 -10.74
N ASP A 501 13.13 1.99 -9.49
CA ASP A 501 13.41 3.36 -9.07
C ASP A 501 14.90 3.74 -9.23
N LEU A 502 15.80 2.81 -8.92
CA LEU A 502 17.24 2.98 -9.11
C LEU A 502 17.60 3.08 -10.60
N GLU A 503 17.05 2.21 -11.43
CA GLU A 503 17.25 2.26 -12.89
C GLU A 503 16.78 3.59 -13.49
N GLU A 504 15.62 4.10 -13.07
CA GLU A 504 15.13 5.42 -13.49
C GLU A 504 16.04 6.56 -13.01
N SER A 505 16.57 6.46 -11.80
CA SER A 505 17.49 7.45 -11.22
C SER A 505 18.81 7.49 -11.99
N ILE A 506 19.35 6.32 -12.36
CA ILE A 506 20.53 6.18 -13.23
C ILE A 506 20.27 6.83 -14.58
N ALA A 507 19.13 6.57 -15.21
CA ALA A 507 18.77 7.17 -16.50
C ALA A 507 18.69 8.70 -16.43
N LYS A 508 18.13 9.26 -15.35
CA LYS A 508 18.09 10.71 -15.11
C LYS A 508 19.49 11.29 -14.92
N LEU A 509 20.36 10.64 -14.15
CA LEU A 509 21.75 11.08 -13.96
C LEU A 509 22.57 11.07 -15.24
N LYS A 510 22.44 10.01 -16.06
CA LYS A 510 23.11 9.93 -17.37
C LYS A 510 22.75 11.14 -18.26
N LYS A 511 21.48 11.57 -18.25
CA LYS A 511 21.03 12.79 -18.96
C LYS A 511 21.65 14.07 -18.39
N ILE A 512 21.74 14.19 -17.06
CA ILE A 512 22.35 15.36 -16.40
C ILE A 512 23.85 15.45 -16.73
N ILE A 513 24.57 14.34 -16.65
CA ILE A 513 26.01 14.28 -16.98
C ILE A 513 26.24 14.70 -18.43
N ALA A 514 25.45 14.17 -19.38
CA ALA A 514 25.56 14.55 -20.78
C ALA A 514 25.37 16.06 -20.99
N LYS A 515 24.37 16.66 -20.32
CA LYS A 515 24.08 18.09 -20.41
C LYS A 515 25.17 18.96 -19.78
N LEU A 516 25.72 18.55 -18.63
CA LEU A 516 26.84 19.25 -17.98
C LEU A 516 28.09 19.27 -18.88
N LEU A 517 28.41 18.14 -19.52
CA LEU A 517 29.53 18.04 -20.44
C LEU A 517 29.31 18.84 -21.73
N GLU A 518 28.07 18.95 -22.20
CA GLU A 518 27.71 19.81 -23.34
C GLU A 518 27.89 21.29 -23.00
N LEU A 519 27.39 21.74 -21.85
CA LEU A 519 27.50 23.14 -21.39
C LEU A 519 28.93 23.57 -21.05
N ALA A 520 29.79 22.62 -20.67
CA ALA A 520 31.19 22.90 -20.37
C ALA A 520 32.08 23.10 -21.61
N LYS A 521 31.62 22.69 -22.80
CA LYS A 521 32.29 22.95 -24.08
C LYS A 521 32.04 24.39 -24.48
#